data_AF-A0A6I4ZRN9-F1
#
_entry.id   AF-A0A6I4ZRN9-F1
#
_cell.length_a   1.000
_cell.length_b   1.000
_cell.length_c   1.000
_cell.angle_alpha   90.00
_cell.angle_beta   90.00
_cell.angle_gamma   90.00
#
_symmetry.space_group_name_H-M   'P 1'
#
loop_
_entity.id
_entity.type
_entity.pdbx_description
1 polymer ?
#
loop_
_entity_poly.entity_id
_entity_poly.type
_entity_poly.pdbx_seq_one_letter_code
_entity_poly.pdbx_strand_id
1 'polypeptide(L)'
;MGPNIYLTGFSGSGKTTVGKQVAAMTGWSYRDTDDEIVAATGRAIEDIFREDGEAAFRKLERSVLESVSQDERQVVSTGGGIVVDERNRRTMEATGIIVCLEARADTIYRRVSGPEETHDEQAVRPLLQDSDPLRRILSLKAERQAVYALAHWTVHTDDLSITEAASEVVRARDICSNRANSRQTHDADLAATVHTSSGDYPVWVGWGLSHTVGERVKTLLDPGAAYVITDNFVHRHARTVQMSMEAAGIPSHIFVMESGERHKSLDTLLHIYRWLAERKAERRHVVVAVGGGVVGDVAGYAAATYLRGMPVVQAPTTLVAMMDAAVGGKAAVDLPQGKIL
;
A
#
# COMPACT_ATOMS: atom_id res chain seq x y z
N MET A 1 3.39 -25.80 -7.17
CA MET A 1 2.69 -25.51 -5.92
C MET A 1 1.99 -24.16 -6.08
N GLY A 2 0.71 -24.04 -5.73
CA GLY A 2 -0.10 -22.83 -5.96
C GLY A 2 -0.46 -22.13 -4.65
N PRO A 3 -0.26 -20.81 -4.51
CA PRO A 3 -0.50 -20.10 -3.26
C PRO A 3 -1.98 -20.11 -2.86
N ASN A 4 -2.26 -20.16 -1.56
CA ASN A 4 -3.61 -19.97 -1.02
C ASN A 4 -4.06 -18.50 -1.10
N ILE A 5 -5.36 -18.26 -1.02
CA ILE A 5 -5.96 -16.93 -0.83
C ILE A 5 -6.56 -16.88 0.57
N TYR A 6 -5.97 -16.08 1.45
CA TYR A 6 -6.52 -15.82 2.79
C TYR A 6 -7.37 -14.56 2.77
N LEU A 7 -8.65 -14.69 3.09
CA LEU A 7 -9.59 -13.57 3.24
C LEU A 7 -9.65 -13.14 4.70
N THR A 8 -9.10 -11.98 4.97
CA THR A 8 -9.11 -11.34 6.29
C THR A 8 -10.07 -10.16 6.31
N GLY A 9 -10.40 -9.65 7.49
CA GLY A 9 -11.23 -8.46 7.64
C GLY A 9 -12.14 -8.55 8.84
N PHE A 10 -12.79 -7.44 9.17
CA PHE A 10 -13.75 -7.41 10.27
C PHE A 10 -14.95 -8.34 9.99
N SER A 11 -15.58 -8.91 11.01
CA SER A 11 -16.80 -9.72 10.79
C SER A 11 -17.92 -8.87 10.16
N GLY A 12 -18.67 -9.42 9.21
CA GLY A 12 -19.61 -8.65 8.37
C GLY A 12 -18.98 -7.92 7.16
N SER A 13 -17.66 -8.06 6.92
CA SER A 13 -17.02 -7.56 5.69
C SER A 13 -17.33 -8.39 4.44
N GLY A 14 -17.91 -9.59 4.60
CA GLY A 14 -18.32 -10.46 3.49
C GLY A 14 -17.34 -11.59 3.15
N LYS A 15 -16.41 -11.95 4.05
CA LYS A 15 -15.39 -13.00 3.86
C LYS A 15 -15.99 -14.31 3.36
N THR A 16 -17.00 -14.83 4.06
CA THR A 16 -17.64 -16.09 3.69
C THR A 16 -18.32 -16.03 2.33
N THR A 17 -19.12 -15.00 2.06
CA THR A 17 -19.88 -14.87 0.82
C THR A 17 -18.98 -14.61 -0.38
N VAL A 18 -18.05 -13.67 -0.26
CA VAL A 18 -17.05 -13.39 -1.31
C VAL A 18 -16.13 -14.57 -1.51
N GLY A 19 -15.68 -15.23 -0.44
CA GLY A 19 -14.78 -16.39 -0.53
C GLY A 19 -15.39 -17.58 -1.26
N LYS A 20 -16.66 -17.90 -1.00
CA LYS A 20 -17.39 -18.93 -1.75
C LYS A 20 -17.49 -18.57 -3.25
N GLN A 21 -17.73 -17.30 -3.57
CA GLN A 21 -17.76 -16.84 -4.96
C GLN A 21 -16.38 -16.92 -5.64
N VAL A 22 -15.30 -16.54 -4.94
CA VAL A 22 -13.92 -16.66 -5.45
C VAL A 22 -13.58 -18.13 -5.72
N ALA A 23 -13.94 -19.02 -4.80
CA ALA A 23 -13.75 -20.46 -4.96
C ALA A 23 -14.48 -20.98 -6.21
N ALA A 24 -15.74 -20.58 -6.41
CA ALA A 24 -16.50 -20.93 -7.61
C ALA A 24 -15.87 -20.38 -8.90
N MET A 25 -15.38 -19.15 -8.90
CA MET A 25 -14.74 -18.51 -10.07
C MET A 25 -13.40 -19.16 -10.43
N THR A 26 -12.64 -19.63 -9.43
CA THR A 26 -11.29 -20.18 -9.62
C THR A 26 -11.27 -21.70 -9.74
N GLY A 27 -12.36 -22.38 -9.38
CA GLY A 27 -12.43 -23.83 -9.25
C GLY A 27 -11.65 -24.38 -8.05
N TRP A 28 -11.38 -23.55 -7.04
CA TRP A 28 -10.60 -23.87 -5.85
C TRP A 28 -11.52 -24.31 -4.69
N SER A 29 -10.96 -24.98 -3.68
CA SER A 29 -11.75 -25.34 -2.49
C SER A 29 -11.91 -24.14 -1.55
N TYR A 30 -13.10 -23.99 -0.97
CA TYR A 30 -13.37 -23.01 0.08
C TYR A 30 -13.19 -23.65 1.47
N ARG A 31 -12.56 -22.91 2.39
CA ARG A 31 -12.39 -23.27 3.80
C ARG A 31 -12.72 -22.05 4.68
N ASP A 32 -13.24 -22.29 5.87
CA ASP A 32 -13.48 -21.25 6.88
C ASP A 32 -12.81 -21.68 8.19
N THR A 33 -11.88 -20.88 8.72
CA THR A 33 -11.14 -21.30 9.92
C THR A 33 -12.04 -21.48 11.13
N ASP A 34 -13.13 -20.72 11.21
CA ASP A 34 -14.05 -20.81 12.34
C ASP A 34 -14.85 -22.12 12.27
N ASP A 35 -15.29 -22.54 11.07
CA ASP A 35 -15.92 -23.84 10.84
C ASP A 35 -14.95 -25.00 11.14
N GLU A 36 -13.67 -24.88 10.76
CA GLU A 36 -12.64 -25.89 11.03
C GLU A 36 -12.33 -26.01 12.55
N ILE A 37 -12.38 -24.90 13.31
CA ILE A 37 -12.27 -24.94 14.78
C ILE A 37 -13.45 -25.70 15.39
N VAL A 38 -14.69 -25.43 14.94
CA VAL A 38 -15.89 -26.13 15.41
C VAL A 38 -15.82 -27.61 15.06
N ALA A 39 -15.38 -27.96 13.85
CA ALA A 39 -15.22 -29.34 13.42
C ALA A 39 -14.15 -30.09 14.24
N ALA A 40 -13.03 -29.44 14.55
CA ALA A 40 -11.93 -30.03 15.31
C ALA A 40 -12.26 -30.23 16.80
N THR A 41 -13.08 -29.35 17.38
CA THR A 41 -13.39 -29.35 18.82
C THR A 41 -14.75 -29.98 19.15
N GLY A 42 -15.67 -30.05 18.19
CA GLY A 42 -17.07 -30.42 18.39
C GLY A 42 -17.86 -29.41 19.25
N ARG A 43 -17.32 -28.21 19.47
CA ARG A 43 -17.89 -27.18 20.36
C ARG A 43 -18.10 -25.88 19.60
N ALA A 44 -19.13 -25.12 19.97
CA ALA A 44 -19.33 -23.78 19.42
C ALA A 44 -18.22 -22.83 19.92
N ILE A 45 -17.84 -21.87 19.09
CA ILE A 45 -16.79 -20.88 19.45
C ILE A 45 -17.16 -20.14 20.74
N GLU A 46 -18.43 -19.77 20.92
CA GLU A 46 -18.92 -19.11 22.13
C GLU A 46 -18.66 -19.93 23.40
N ASP A 47 -18.84 -21.25 23.34
CA ASP A 47 -18.60 -22.15 24.46
C ASP A 47 -17.10 -22.23 24.80
N ILE A 48 -16.24 -22.27 23.77
CA ILE A 48 -14.78 -22.24 23.94
C ILE A 48 -14.35 -20.94 24.63
N PHE A 49 -14.86 -19.79 24.20
CA PHE A 49 -14.56 -18.51 24.84
C PHE A 49 -15.06 -18.44 26.28
N ARG A 50 -16.27 -18.95 26.56
CA ARG A 50 -16.88 -18.90 27.89
C ARG A 50 -16.17 -19.83 28.88
N GLU A 51 -15.77 -21.02 28.45
CA GLU A 51 -15.26 -22.07 29.33
C GLU A 51 -13.73 -22.08 29.41
N ASP A 52 -13.03 -21.87 28.29
CA ASP A 52 -11.57 -21.97 28.21
C ASP A 52 -10.87 -20.60 28.08
N GLY A 53 -11.63 -19.56 27.75
CA GLY A 53 -11.14 -18.20 27.59
C GLY A 53 -10.47 -17.91 26.24
N GLU A 54 -10.24 -16.63 25.97
CA GLU A 54 -9.68 -16.17 24.69
C GLU A 54 -8.28 -16.75 24.42
N ALA A 55 -7.43 -16.88 25.44
CA ALA A 55 -6.07 -17.40 25.26
C ALA A 55 -6.06 -18.85 24.74
N ALA A 56 -7.03 -19.67 25.12
CA ALA A 56 -7.19 -21.03 24.60
C ALA A 56 -7.70 -21.00 23.15
N PHE A 57 -8.72 -20.18 22.88
CA PHE A 57 -9.22 -19.97 21.52
C PHE A 57 -8.12 -19.53 20.55
N ARG A 58 -7.27 -18.57 20.93
CA ARG A 58 -6.15 -18.10 20.08
C ARG A 58 -5.11 -19.19 19.78
N LYS A 59 -4.91 -20.14 20.69
CA LYS A 59 -4.04 -21.31 20.44
C LYS A 59 -4.68 -22.25 19.43
N LEU A 60 -5.98 -22.51 19.55
CA LEU A 60 -6.74 -23.32 18.59
C LEU A 60 -6.77 -22.68 17.20
N GLU A 61 -7.06 -21.37 17.15
CA GLU A 61 -7.06 -20.56 15.92
C GLU A 61 -5.73 -20.69 15.17
N ARG A 62 -4.60 -20.60 15.88
CA ARG A 62 -3.28 -20.84 15.28
C ARG A 62 -3.11 -22.27 14.77
N SER A 63 -3.44 -23.27 15.59
CA SER A 63 -3.26 -24.68 15.22
C SER A 63 -4.08 -25.06 13.99
N VAL A 64 -5.31 -24.55 13.88
CA VAL A 64 -6.18 -24.76 12.72
C VAL A 64 -5.59 -24.07 11.49
N LEU A 65 -5.15 -22.81 11.61
CA LEU A 65 -4.49 -22.11 10.51
C LEU A 65 -3.25 -22.85 10.00
N GLU A 66 -2.39 -23.35 10.90
CA GLU A 66 -1.20 -24.12 10.54
C GLU A 66 -1.55 -25.39 9.77
N SER A 67 -2.64 -26.08 10.15
CA SER A 67 -3.14 -27.27 9.46
C SER A 67 -3.73 -26.93 8.08
N VAL A 68 -4.61 -25.92 7.99
CA VAL A 68 -5.22 -25.49 6.73
C VAL A 68 -4.15 -25.01 5.75
N SER A 69 -3.10 -24.37 6.24
CA SER A 69 -2.01 -23.83 5.41
C SER A 69 -1.07 -24.90 4.84
N GLN A 70 -1.25 -26.19 5.19
CA GLN A 70 -0.51 -27.29 4.55
C GLN A 70 -1.06 -27.65 3.17
N ASP A 71 -2.34 -27.35 2.91
CA ASP A 71 -2.96 -27.55 1.61
C ASP A 71 -2.70 -26.34 0.69
N GLU A 72 -3.00 -26.50 -0.59
CA GLU A 72 -2.76 -25.48 -1.62
C GLU A 72 -4.01 -25.22 -2.47
N ARG A 73 -4.00 -24.07 -3.17
CA ARG A 73 -5.09 -23.64 -4.06
C ARG A 73 -6.44 -23.63 -3.35
N GLN A 74 -6.44 -23.03 -2.16
CA GLN A 74 -7.64 -22.84 -1.34
C GLN A 74 -8.00 -21.36 -1.21
N VAL A 75 -9.28 -21.09 -1.03
CA VAL A 75 -9.79 -19.81 -0.55
C VAL A 75 -10.17 -20.00 0.91
N VAL A 76 -9.43 -19.36 1.81
CA VAL A 76 -9.54 -19.53 3.26
C VAL A 76 -10.11 -18.25 3.85
N SER A 77 -11.36 -18.26 4.31
CA SER A 77 -11.88 -17.21 5.19
C SER A 77 -11.34 -17.39 6.59
N THR A 78 -10.89 -16.31 7.21
CA THR A 78 -10.34 -16.35 8.55
C THR A 78 -11.15 -15.56 9.55
N GLY A 79 -11.19 -15.99 10.81
CA GLY A 79 -11.77 -15.22 11.92
C GLY A 79 -11.19 -13.80 12.02
N GLY A 80 -12.03 -12.81 12.37
CA GLY A 80 -11.64 -11.39 12.32
C GLY A 80 -10.54 -10.97 13.32
N GLY A 81 -10.09 -11.86 14.21
CA GLY A 81 -8.97 -11.61 15.12
C GLY A 81 -7.66 -12.27 14.70
N ILE A 82 -7.67 -13.13 13.68
CA ILE A 82 -6.54 -14.03 13.39
C ILE A 82 -5.23 -13.28 13.10
N VAL A 83 -5.36 -12.11 12.45
CA VAL A 83 -4.23 -11.30 11.98
C VAL A 83 -3.49 -10.58 13.10
N VAL A 84 -4.10 -10.48 14.29
CA VAL A 84 -3.49 -9.81 15.45
C VAL A 84 -2.24 -10.56 15.91
N ASP A 85 -2.21 -11.89 15.78
CA ASP A 85 -1.00 -12.67 16.03
C ASP A 85 -0.06 -12.61 14.83
N GLU A 86 1.12 -12.02 15.03
CA GLU A 86 2.19 -11.94 14.02
C GLU A 86 2.56 -13.32 13.44
N ARG A 87 2.49 -14.40 14.23
CA ARG A 87 2.81 -15.75 13.74
C ARG A 87 1.82 -16.21 12.68
N ASN A 88 0.53 -15.94 12.89
CA ASN A 88 -0.51 -16.28 11.94
C ASN A 88 -0.32 -15.52 10.63
N ARG A 89 0.01 -14.22 10.71
CA ARG A 89 0.34 -13.42 9.51
C ARG A 89 1.51 -14.00 8.74
N ARG A 90 2.61 -14.34 9.41
CA ARG A 90 3.78 -14.96 8.76
C ARG A 90 3.45 -16.29 8.10
N THR A 91 2.63 -17.13 8.75
CA THR A 91 2.17 -18.39 8.13
C THR A 91 1.41 -18.10 6.84
N MET A 92 0.42 -17.21 6.88
CA MET A 92 -0.37 -16.84 5.70
C MET A 92 0.48 -16.19 4.59
N GLU A 93 1.45 -15.34 4.94
CA GLU A 93 2.40 -14.72 4.00
C GLU A 93 3.32 -15.74 3.35
N ALA A 94 3.69 -16.81 4.07
CA ALA A 94 4.57 -17.86 3.55
C ALA A 94 3.84 -18.83 2.60
N THR A 95 2.54 -19.05 2.79
CA THR A 95 1.76 -20.08 2.08
C THR A 95 0.74 -19.51 1.10
N GLY A 96 0.56 -18.19 1.05
CA GLY A 96 -0.43 -17.57 0.20
C GLY A 96 -0.39 -16.05 0.13
N ILE A 97 -1.45 -15.49 -0.42
CA ILE A 97 -1.71 -14.05 -0.41
C ILE A 97 -2.76 -13.74 0.66
N ILE A 98 -2.67 -12.55 1.22
CA ILE A 98 -3.60 -12.04 2.22
C ILE A 98 -4.38 -10.91 1.59
N VAL A 99 -5.69 -11.08 1.46
CA VAL A 99 -6.60 -10.06 0.94
C VAL A 99 -7.55 -9.64 2.04
N CYS A 100 -7.51 -8.36 2.41
CA CYS A 100 -8.41 -7.79 3.39
C CYS A 100 -9.70 -7.31 2.73
N LEU A 101 -10.84 -7.82 3.17
CA LEU A 101 -12.15 -7.26 2.84
C LEU A 101 -12.49 -6.16 3.84
N GLU A 102 -12.65 -4.95 3.32
CA GLU A 102 -12.88 -3.73 4.08
C GLU A 102 -14.31 -3.23 3.84
N ALA A 103 -14.99 -2.79 4.89
CA ALA A 103 -16.36 -2.27 4.83
C ALA A 103 -16.54 -1.19 5.89
N ARG A 104 -17.27 -0.10 5.59
CA ARG A 104 -17.56 0.94 6.60
C ARG A 104 -18.33 0.35 7.78
N ALA A 105 -18.17 0.97 8.96
CA ALA A 105 -18.81 0.50 10.19
C ALA A 105 -20.34 0.46 10.08
N ASP A 106 -20.96 1.40 9.38
CA ASP A 106 -22.40 1.38 9.09
C ASP A 106 -22.81 0.22 8.17
N THR A 107 -21.95 -0.16 7.24
CA THR A 107 -22.21 -1.26 6.31
C THR A 107 -22.05 -2.60 7.01
N ILE A 108 -21.01 -2.73 7.86
CA ILE A 108 -20.87 -3.88 8.77
C ILE A 108 -22.09 -3.99 9.68
N TYR A 109 -22.49 -2.90 10.33
CA TYR A 109 -23.65 -2.88 11.21
C TYR A 109 -24.92 -3.33 10.47
N ARG A 110 -25.20 -2.78 9.28
CA ARG A 110 -26.36 -3.19 8.47
C ARG A 110 -26.32 -4.67 8.08
N ARG A 111 -25.15 -5.20 7.70
CA ARG A 111 -24.99 -6.62 7.32
C ARG A 111 -25.18 -7.55 8.51
N VAL A 112 -24.63 -7.19 9.66
CA VAL A 112 -24.69 -8.00 10.88
C VAL A 112 -26.05 -7.89 11.58
N SER A 113 -26.75 -6.75 11.46
CA SER A 113 -28.08 -6.54 12.03
C SER A 113 -29.23 -6.91 11.08
N GLY A 114 -28.92 -7.34 9.84
CA GLY A 114 -29.91 -7.76 8.85
C GLY A 114 -30.43 -9.18 9.11
N PRO A 115 -31.57 -9.57 8.49
CA PRO A 115 -32.21 -10.88 8.69
C PRO A 115 -31.57 -12.05 7.91
N GLU A 116 -30.43 -11.87 7.24
CA GLU A 116 -29.80 -12.93 6.44
C GLU A 116 -28.71 -13.67 7.22
N GLU A 117 -29.06 -14.89 7.63
CA GLU A 117 -28.24 -15.83 8.42
C GLU A 117 -26.92 -16.20 7.72
N THR A 118 -25.77 -15.83 8.31
CA THR A 118 -24.47 -16.43 7.97
C THR A 118 -23.66 -16.79 9.22
N HIS A 119 -22.96 -17.93 9.19
CA HIS A 119 -22.30 -18.55 10.37
C HIS A 119 -21.16 -17.73 11.00
N ASP A 120 -20.62 -16.73 10.29
CA ASP A 120 -19.60 -15.75 10.75
C ASP A 120 -20.15 -14.76 11.83
N GLU A 121 -21.43 -14.89 12.19
CA GLU A 121 -22.18 -14.07 13.16
C GLU A 121 -21.93 -14.41 14.64
N GLN A 122 -21.53 -15.64 14.98
CA GLN A 122 -21.53 -16.10 16.38
C GLN A 122 -20.48 -15.39 17.25
N ALA A 123 -19.35 -14.96 16.66
CA ALA A 123 -18.36 -14.16 17.37
C ALA A 123 -18.80 -12.68 17.60
N VAL A 124 -19.82 -12.20 16.89
CA VAL A 124 -20.28 -10.79 16.95
C VAL A 124 -21.53 -10.61 17.81
N ARG A 125 -22.33 -11.66 18.03
CA ARG A 125 -23.53 -11.55 18.88
C ARG A 125 -23.25 -11.08 20.32
N PRO A 126 -22.12 -11.42 20.97
CA PRO A 126 -21.76 -10.80 22.26
C PRO A 126 -21.40 -9.31 22.16
N LEU A 127 -20.96 -8.82 20.99
CA LEU A 127 -20.59 -7.41 20.74
C LEU A 127 -21.79 -6.50 20.45
N LEU A 128 -22.94 -7.08 20.06
CA LEU A 128 -24.20 -6.37 19.78
C LEU A 128 -25.10 -6.22 21.02
N GLN A 129 -24.72 -6.81 22.16
CA GLN A 129 -25.45 -6.67 23.43
C GLN A 129 -25.11 -5.36 24.17
N ASP A 130 -24.21 -4.55 23.63
CA ASP A 130 -23.87 -3.23 24.16
C ASP A 130 -24.96 -2.20 23.80
N SER A 131 -25.09 -1.16 24.62
CA SER A 131 -26.03 -0.04 24.45
C SER A 131 -25.81 0.77 23.16
N ASP A 132 -24.62 0.69 22.55
CA ASP A 132 -24.29 1.33 21.27
C ASP A 132 -23.37 0.43 20.40
N PRO A 133 -23.97 -0.53 19.64
CA PRO A 133 -23.20 -1.48 18.84
C PRO A 133 -22.33 -0.82 17.75
N LEU A 134 -22.77 0.30 17.18
CA LEU A 134 -22.03 1.01 16.14
C LEU A 134 -20.74 1.62 16.69
N ARG A 135 -20.79 2.24 17.88
CA ARG A 135 -19.57 2.71 18.56
C ARG A 135 -18.60 1.58 18.87
N ARG A 136 -19.11 0.42 19.27
CA ARG A 136 -18.26 -0.76 19.54
C ARG A 136 -17.56 -1.25 18.28
N ILE A 137 -18.28 -1.34 17.15
CA ILE A 137 -17.70 -1.67 15.84
C ILE A 137 -16.61 -0.66 15.47
N LEU A 138 -16.87 0.64 15.59
CA LEU A 138 -15.89 1.69 15.30
C LEU A 138 -14.63 1.54 16.15
N SER A 139 -14.78 1.31 17.46
CA SER A 139 -13.66 1.15 18.39
C SER A 139 -12.81 -0.08 18.06
N LEU A 140 -13.42 -1.25 17.85
CA LEU A 140 -12.70 -2.49 17.53
C LEU A 140 -12.02 -2.42 16.17
N LYS A 141 -12.68 -1.79 15.20
CA LYS A 141 -12.11 -1.61 13.88
C LYS A 141 -10.90 -0.69 13.94
N ALA A 142 -10.98 0.43 14.68
CA ALA A 142 -9.86 1.33 14.89
C ALA A 142 -8.65 0.62 15.53
N GLU A 143 -8.89 -0.27 16.50
CA GLU A 143 -7.84 -1.08 17.15
C GLU A 143 -7.14 -2.03 16.16
N ARG A 144 -7.89 -2.64 15.24
CA ARG A 144 -7.37 -3.64 14.29
C ARG A 144 -6.92 -3.07 12.95
N GLN A 145 -7.25 -1.81 12.64
CA GLN A 145 -7.05 -1.22 11.30
C GLN A 145 -5.60 -1.25 10.85
N ALA A 146 -4.66 -0.95 11.76
CA ALA A 146 -3.23 -0.97 11.47
C ALA A 146 -2.75 -2.37 11.04
N VAL A 147 -3.36 -3.43 11.57
CA VAL A 147 -3.01 -4.81 11.25
C VAL A 147 -3.69 -5.26 9.97
N TYR A 148 -4.95 -4.90 9.73
CA TYR A 148 -5.63 -5.16 8.45
C TYR A 148 -4.91 -4.50 7.27
N ALA A 149 -4.35 -3.31 7.47
CA ALA A 149 -3.60 -2.58 6.45
C ALA A 149 -2.29 -3.27 6.02
N LEU A 150 -1.84 -4.32 6.73
CA LEU A 150 -0.68 -5.12 6.35
C LEU A 150 -1.00 -6.18 5.29
N ALA A 151 -2.26 -6.35 4.91
CA ALA A 151 -2.64 -7.27 3.84
C ALA A 151 -1.94 -6.91 2.52
N HIS A 152 -1.71 -7.91 1.68
CA HIS A 152 -1.12 -7.72 0.36
C HIS A 152 -2.03 -6.91 -0.57
N TRP A 153 -3.34 -6.98 -0.33
CA TRP A 153 -4.36 -6.26 -1.06
C TRP A 153 -5.57 -5.97 -0.18
N THR A 154 -6.26 -4.86 -0.43
CA THR A 154 -7.49 -4.50 0.27
C THR A 154 -8.62 -4.29 -0.75
N VAL A 155 -9.76 -4.93 -0.54
CA VAL A 155 -10.97 -4.77 -1.34
C VAL A 155 -12.00 -4.03 -0.50
N HIS A 156 -12.37 -2.83 -0.91
CA HIS A 156 -13.47 -2.08 -0.30
C HIS A 156 -14.81 -2.59 -0.82
N THR A 157 -15.60 -3.21 0.05
CA THR A 157 -16.80 -3.99 -0.30
C THR A 157 -18.10 -3.19 -0.19
N ASP A 158 -18.04 -1.91 0.18
CA ASP A 158 -19.24 -1.09 0.44
C ASP A 158 -20.16 -0.95 -0.78
N ASP A 159 -19.56 -0.69 -1.94
CA ASP A 159 -20.28 -0.34 -3.17
C ASP A 159 -20.06 -1.39 -4.29
N LEU A 160 -19.60 -2.59 -3.92
CA LEU A 160 -19.35 -3.70 -4.84
C LEU A 160 -20.40 -4.80 -4.64
N SER A 161 -20.87 -5.38 -5.75
CA SER A 161 -21.56 -6.67 -5.71
C SER A 161 -20.61 -7.80 -5.28
N ILE A 162 -21.16 -8.93 -4.84
CA ILE A 162 -20.37 -10.11 -4.45
C ILE A 162 -19.45 -10.55 -5.60
N THR A 163 -19.95 -10.53 -6.83
CA THR A 163 -19.18 -10.90 -8.03
C THR A 163 -18.06 -9.92 -8.33
N GLU A 164 -18.28 -8.61 -8.16
CA GLU A 164 -17.23 -7.59 -8.35
C GLU A 164 -16.15 -7.71 -7.27
N ALA A 165 -16.55 -7.84 -6.01
CA ALA A 165 -15.61 -8.07 -4.91
C ALA A 165 -14.78 -9.35 -5.12
N ALA A 166 -15.42 -10.45 -5.54
CA ALA A 166 -14.72 -11.69 -5.86
C ALA A 166 -13.77 -11.55 -7.06
N SER A 167 -14.18 -10.81 -8.10
CA SER A 167 -13.32 -10.51 -9.25
C SER A 167 -12.09 -9.71 -8.84
N GLU A 168 -12.24 -8.75 -7.92
CA GLU A 168 -11.11 -7.98 -7.37
C GLU A 168 -10.15 -8.84 -6.55
N VAL A 169 -10.66 -9.82 -5.78
CA VAL A 169 -9.81 -10.79 -5.07
C VAL A 169 -9.00 -11.63 -6.07
N VAL A 170 -9.63 -12.12 -7.14
CA VAL A 170 -8.94 -12.90 -8.19
C VAL A 170 -7.88 -12.03 -8.89
N ARG A 171 -8.21 -10.76 -9.18
CA ARG A 171 -7.27 -9.80 -9.76
C ARG A 171 -6.08 -9.57 -8.84
N ALA A 172 -6.31 -9.42 -7.54
CA ALA A 172 -5.25 -9.28 -6.53
C ALA A 172 -4.31 -10.50 -6.54
N ARG A 173 -4.86 -11.71 -6.62
CA ARG A 173 -4.06 -12.94 -6.77
C ARG A 173 -3.14 -12.85 -7.97
N ASP A 174 -3.66 -12.50 -9.13
CA ASP A 174 -2.87 -12.50 -10.37
C ASP A 174 -1.73 -11.47 -10.32
N ILE A 175 -2.00 -10.28 -9.77
CA ILE A 175 -0.99 -9.24 -9.57
C ILE A 175 0.08 -9.68 -8.57
N CYS A 176 -0.32 -10.21 -7.41
CA CYS A 176 0.60 -10.64 -6.36
C CYS A 176 1.41 -11.88 -6.77
N SER A 177 0.82 -12.81 -7.53
CA SER A 177 1.50 -13.98 -8.08
C SER A 177 2.58 -13.57 -9.08
N ASN A 178 2.28 -12.60 -9.95
CA ASN A 178 3.25 -12.07 -10.90
C ASN A 178 4.40 -11.34 -10.20
N ARG A 179 4.14 -10.65 -9.09
CA ARG A 179 5.19 -10.07 -8.23
C ARG A 179 6.07 -11.13 -7.54
N ALA A 180 5.51 -12.25 -7.11
CA ALA A 180 6.29 -13.35 -6.54
C ALA A 180 7.22 -14.00 -7.59
N ASN A 181 6.77 -14.10 -8.84
CA ASN A 181 7.62 -14.56 -9.94
C ASN A 181 8.65 -13.49 -10.38
N SER A 182 8.34 -12.19 -10.25
CA SER A 182 9.29 -11.11 -10.55
C SER A 182 10.30 -10.87 -9.42
N ARG A 183 10.09 -11.39 -8.20
CA ARG A 183 11.02 -11.32 -7.06
C ARG A 183 12.37 -12.03 -7.27
N GLN A 184 12.64 -12.54 -8.48
CA GLN A 184 14.02 -12.71 -8.93
C GLN A 184 14.78 -11.37 -9.12
N THR A 185 14.11 -10.21 -9.04
CA THR A 185 14.76 -8.92 -8.82
C THR A 185 14.95 -8.66 -7.31
N HIS A 186 16.20 -8.54 -6.87
CA HIS A 186 16.68 -8.44 -5.48
C HIS A 186 16.16 -7.25 -4.62
N ASP A 187 15.17 -6.49 -5.07
CA ASP A 187 14.75 -5.23 -4.45
C ASP A 187 13.30 -5.28 -3.96
N ALA A 188 13.12 -5.47 -2.65
CA ALA A 188 11.82 -5.65 -2.02
C ALA A 188 10.89 -4.42 -2.11
N ASP A 189 11.47 -3.23 -2.30
CA ASP A 189 10.72 -1.97 -2.38
C ASP A 189 10.30 -1.60 -3.81
N LEU A 190 10.75 -2.35 -4.83
CA LEU A 190 10.39 -2.07 -6.22
C LEU A 190 8.91 -2.41 -6.44
N ALA A 191 8.07 -1.38 -6.50
CA ALA A 191 6.62 -1.52 -6.61
C ALA A 191 6.18 -1.79 -8.04
N ALA A 192 6.78 -1.11 -9.00
CA ALA A 192 6.50 -1.26 -10.43
C ALA A 192 7.68 -0.77 -11.28
N THR A 193 7.75 -1.22 -12.52
CA THR A 193 8.51 -0.54 -13.59
C THR A 193 7.49 0.02 -14.57
N VAL A 194 7.55 1.33 -14.81
CA VAL A 194 6.69 1.98 -15.79
C VAL A 194 7.40 1.92 -17.13
N HIS A 195 6.73 1.32 -18.12
CA HIS A 195 7.23 1.20 -19.48
C HIS A 195 6.53 2.23 -20.36
N THR A 196 7.31 3.09 -21.01
CA THR A 196 6.79 4.10 -21.94
C THR A 196 7.57 4.06 -23.25
N SER A 197 7.01 4.65 -24.32
CA SER A 197 7.74 4.81 -25.58
C SER A 197 9.01 5.67 -25.45
N SER A 198 9.08 6.50 -24.41
CA SER A 198 10.20 7.41 -24.13
C SER A 198 11.27 6.79 -23.24
N GLY A 199 11.01 5.60 -22.67
CA GLY A 199 11.91 4.91 -21.76
C GLY A 199 11.19 4.27 -20.57
N ASP A 200 11.95 3.47 -19.85
CA ASP A 200 11.48 2.73 -18.69
C ASP A 200 12.02 3.35 -17.41
N TYR A 201 11.21 3.40 -16.35
CA TYR A 201 11.67 3.83 -15.03
C TYR A 201 11.05 3.02 -13.89
N PRO A 202 11.84 2.70 -12.86
CA PRO A 202 11.36 2.04 -11.65
C PRO A 202 10.59 3.01 -10.73
N VAL A 203 9.60 2.48 -10.03
CA VAL A 203 8.86 3.13 -8.96
C VAL A 203 9.04 2.31 -7.69
N TRP A 204 9.63 2.90 -6.66
CA TRP A 204 9.75 2.27 -5.34
C TRP A 204 8.74 2.81 -4.36
N VAL A 205 8.16 1.90 -3.58
CA VAL A 205 7.23 2.22 -2.51
C VAL A 205 7.60 1.36 -1.31
N GLY A 206 7.97 2.01 -0.22
CA GLY A 206 8.50 1.34 0.95
C GLY A 206 8.78 2.33 2.08
N TRP A 207 9.08 1.78 3.26
CA TRP A 207 9.36 2.57 4.45
C TRP A 207 10.84 2.97 4.49
N GLY A 208 11.11 4.22 4.87
CA GLY A 208 12.49 4.70 5.05
C GLY A 208 13.29 4.91 3.75
N LEU A 209 12.64 4.87 2.58
CA LEU A 209 13.30 5.01 1.27
C LEU A 209 14.10 6.31 1.11
N SER A 210 13.74 7.38 1.83
CA SER A 210 14.50 8.64 1.83
C SER A 210 15.97 8.47 2.21
N HIS A 211 16.31 7.43 2.98
CA HIS A 211 17.66 7.12 3.41
C HIS A 211 18.47 6.33 2.37
N THR A 212 17.83 5.70 1.39
CA THR A 212 18.46 4.84 0.37
C THR A 212 18.38 5.43 -1.04
N VAL A 213 17.83 6.63 -1.22
CA VAL A 213 17.71 7.30 -2.52
C VAL A 213 19.07 7.42 -3.23
N GLY A 214 20.13 7.77 -2.49
CA GLY A 214 21.47 7.92 -3.05
C GLY A 214 22.03 6.64 -3.67
N GLU A 215 21.91 5.51 -2.98
CA GLU A 215 22.36 4.19 -3.46
C GLU A 215 21.62 3.79 -4.74
N ARG A 216 20.30 4.02 -4.76
CA ARG A 216 19.43 3.72 -5.90
C ARG A 216 19.79 4.57 -7.11
N VAL A 217 19.97 5.88 -6.91
CA VAL A 217 20.38 6.81 -7.97
C VAL A 217 21.79 6.52 -8.47
N LYS A 218 22.73 6.18 -7.57
CA LYS A 218 24.09 5.78 -7.94
C LYS A 218 24.09 4.54 -8.83
N THR A 219 23.29 3.54 -8.47
CA THR A 219 23.20 2.27 -9.21
C THR A 219 22.60 2.45 -10.60
N LEU A 220 21.61 3.34 -10.76
CA LEU A 220 20.87 3.48 -12.02
C LEU A 220 21.44 4.52 -12.96
N LEU A 221 21.92 5.65 -12.43
CA LEU A 221 22.30 6.81 -13.23
C LEU A 221 23.79 7.15 -13.10
N ASP A 222 24.44 6.75 -12.00
CA ASP A 222 25.81 7.13 -11.62
C ASP A 222 26.16 8.60 -11.93
N PRO A 223 25.37 9.58 -11.44
CA PRO A 223 25.52 10.96 -11.85
C PRO A 223 26.76 11.62 -11.21
N GLY A 224 27.36 12.57 -11.93
CA GLY A 224 28.49 13.36 -11.42
C GLY A 224 28.13 14.31 -10.28
N ALA A 225 26.87 14.74 -10.20
CA ALA A 225 26.32 15.54 -9.11
C ALA A 225 24.78 15.46 -9.08
N ALA A 226 24.19 15.76 -7.93
CA ALA A 226 22.75 15.84 -7.71
C ALA A 226 22.30 17.25 -7.29
N TYR A 227 21.22 17.72 -7.88
CA TYR A 227 20.61 19.02 -7.61
C TYR A 227 19.22 18.83 -7.01
N VAL A 228 19.15 18.90 -5.69
CA VAL A 228 17.92 18.71 -4.91
C VAL A 228 17.11 20.00 -4.90
N ILE A 229 15.88 19.96 -5.41
CA ILE A 229 14.92 21.06 -5.39
C ILE A 229 13.80 20.70 -4.42
N THR A 230 13.54 21.59 -3.46
CA THR A 230 12.54 21.41 -2.40
C THR A 230 11.84 22.72 -2.08
N ASP A 231 10.73 22.66 -1.35
CA ASP A 231 10.16 23.83 -0.70
C ASP A 231 10.59 23.98 0.77
N ASN A 232 10.20 25.11 1.37
CA ASN A 232 10.49 25.45 2.76
C ASN A 232 9.79 24.57 3.81
N PHE A 233 8.67 23.91 3.50
CA PHE A 233 7.96 23.03 4.45
C PHE A 233 8.62 21.65 4.57
N VAL A 234 9.11 21.11 3.46
CA VAL A 234 9.68 19.74 3.43
C VAL A 234 11.19 19.70 3.34
N HIS A 235 11.87 20.84 3.58
CA HIS A 235 13.33 20.96 3.59
C HIS A 235 14.03 19.89 4.44
N ARG A 236 13.42 19.46 5.56
CA ARG A 236 13.96 18.36 6.39
C ARG A 236 14.06 17.04 5.60
N HIS A 237 13.05 16.70 4.80
CA HIS A 237 13.06 15.49 3.97
C HIS A 237 14.09 15.61 2.85
N ALA A 238 14.20 16.79 2.24
CA ALA A 238 15.22 17.06 1.23
C ALA A 238 16.64 16.94 1.78
N ARG A 239 16.88 17.39 3.02
CA ARG A 239 18.16 17.15 3.71
C ARG A 239 18.45 15.66 3.93
N THR A 240 17.45 14.85 4.28
CA THR A 240 17.63 13.39 4.38
C THR A 240 18.06 12.78 3.05
N VAL A 241 17.37 13.15 1.96
CA VAL A 241 17.72 12.69 0.61
C VAL A 241 19.12 13.17 0.21
N GLN A 242 19.48 14.41 0.52
CA GLN A 242 20.81 14.96 0.27
C GLN A 242 21.90 14.16 0.98
N MET A 243 21.72 13.88 2.27
CA MET A 243 22.66 13.06 3.05
C MET A 243 22.80 11.65 2.47
N SER A 244 21.70 11.06 1.97
CA SER A 244 21.73 9.76 1.28
C SER A 244 22.56 9.82 -0.01
N MET A 245 22.43 10.89 -0.81
CA MET A 245 23.25 11.12 -2.02
C MET A 245 24.74 11.25 -1.68
N GLU A 246 25.07 12.07 -0.69
CA GLU A 246 26.45 12.29 -0.25
C GLU A 246 27.08 11.00 0.29
N ALA A 247 26.33 10.20 1.05
CA ALA A 247 26.78 8.89 1.54
C ALA A 247 27.07 7.90 0.40
N ALA A 248 26.33 7.98 -0.71
CA ALA A 248 26.57 7.19 -1.92
C ALA A 248 27.70 7.76 -2.82
N GLY A 249 28.39 8.82 -2.37
CA GLY A 249 29.48 9.46 -3.11
C GLY A 249 29.02 10.34 -4.27
N ILE A 250 27.78 10.82 -4.25
CA ILE A 250 27.25 11.78 -5.23
C ILE A 250 27.31 13.19 -4.61
N PRO A 251 28.18 14.09 -5.11
CA PRO A 251 28.16 15.49 -4.70
C PRO A 251 26.77 16.08 -4.89
N SER A 252 26.24 16.79 -3.88
CA SER A 252 24.86 17.27 -3.96
C SER A 252 24.68 18.70 -3.47
N HIS A 253 23.68 19.37 -4.03
CA HIS A 253 23.33 20.76 -3.70
C HIS A 253 21.82 20.87 -3.48
N ILE A 254 21.40 21.79 -2.62
CA ILE A 254 20.00 22.03 -2.32
C ILE A 254 19.56 23.43 -2.75
N PHE A 255 18.40 23.51 -3.41
CA PHE A 255 17.67 24.74 -3.69
C PHE A 255 16.33 24.69 -2.96
N VAL A 256 16.04 25.75 -2.20
CA VAL A 256 14.80 25.87 -1.43
C VAL A 256 13.96 26.98 -2.02
N MET A 257 12.80 26.62 -2.58
CA MET A 257 11.79 27.59 -3.01
C MET A 257 10.75 27.83 -1.91
N GLU A 258 9.99 28.91 -2.02
CA GLU A 258 8.79 29.06 -1.21
C GLU A 258 7.70 28.07 -1.67
N SER A 259 6.95 27.52 -0.72
CA SER A 259 5.85 26.61 -1.04
C SER A 259 4.58 27.34 -1.50
N GLY A 260 3.67 26.58 -2.11
CA GLY A 260 2.38 27.03 -2.59
C GLY A 260 2.32 27.27 -4.10
N GLU A 261 1.11 27.14 -4.65
CA GLU A 261 0.83 27.18 -6.09
C GLU A 261 1.36 28.44 -6.78
N ARG A 262 1.39 29.58 -6.09
CA ARG A 262 1.91 30.85 -6.63
C ARG A 262 3.36 30.78 -7.10
N HIS A 263 4.13 29.81 -6.59
CA HIS A 263 5.52 29.58 -6.96
C HIS A 263 5.69 28.53 -8.05
N LYS A 264 4.59 27.95 -8.56
CA LYS A 264 4.57 27.21 -9.82
C LYS A 264 4.63 28.18 -11.00
N SER A 265 5.72 28.94 -11.11
CA SER A 265 5.81 30.08 -12.03
C SER A 265 7.13 30.09 -12.80
N LEU A 266 7.13 30.83 -13.91
CA LEU A 266 8.35 31.07 -14.70
C LEU A 266 9.44 31.83 -13.92
N ASP A 267 9.06 32.63 -12.92
CA ASP A 267 10.02 33.34 -12.08
C ASP A 267 10.81 32.36 -11.19
N THR A 268 10.11 31.43 -10.53
CA THR A 268 10.78 30.36 -9.78
C THR A 268 11.66 29.51 -10.68
N LEU A 269 11.19 29.17 -11.87
CA LEU A 269 11.95 28.42 -12.86
C LEU A 269 13.25 29.15 -13.24
N LEU A 270 13.18 30.46 -13.45
CA LEU A 270 14.36 31.28 -13.76
C LEU A 270 15.36 31.31 -12.60
N HIS A 271 14.89 31.36 -11.35
CA HIS A 271 15.75 31.25 -10.17
C HIS A 271 16.47 29.89 -10.11
N ILE A 272 15.75 28.80 -10.41
CA ILE A 272 16.35 27.45 -10.50
C ILE A 272 17.41 27.40 -11.60
N TYR A 273 17.14 27.96 -12.79
CA TYR A 273 18.14 27.99 -13.88
C TYR A 273 19.40 28.77 -13.54
N ARG A 274 19.25 29.93 -12.89
CA ARG A 274 20.40 30.73 -12.43
C ARG A 274 21.22 29.93 -11.44
N TRP A 275 20.55 29.30 -10.46
CA TRP A 275 21.19 28.48 -9.44
C TRP A 275 21.93 27.26 -10.02
N LEU A 276 21.34 26.57 -11.02
CA LEU A 276 21.98 25.47 -11.76
C LEU A 276 23.22 25.96 -12.53
N ALA A 277 23.10 27.11 -13.21
CA ALA A 277 24.21 27.69 -13.97
C ALA A 277 25.38 28.11 -13.07
N GLU A 278 25.10 28.75 -11.94
CA GLU A 278 26.10 29.13 -10.93
C GLU A 278 26.87 27.92 -10.39
N ARG A 279 26.18 26.78 -10.24
CA ARG A 279 26.76 25.51 -9.78
C ARG A 279 27.31 24.65 -10.92
N LYS A 280 27.38 25.22 -12.13
CA LYS A 280 27.92 24.56 -13.33
C LYS A 280 27.30 23.18 -13.56
N ALA A 281 25.97 23.11 -13.48
CA ALA A 281 25.24 21.89 -13.79
C ALA A 281 25.55 21.41 -15.21
N GLU A 282 25.78 20.11 -15.36
CA GLU A 282 26.02 19.44 -16.64
C GLU A 282 24.87 18.50 -16.98
N ARG A 283 24.70 18.18 -18.26
CA ARG A 283 23.59 17.36 -18.77
C ARG A 283 23.51 15.96 -18.12
N ARG A 284 24.64 15.40 -17.68
CA ARG A 284 24.75 14.09 -17.02
C ARG A 284 24.49 14.13 -15.51
N HIS A 285 24.34 15.31 -14.92
CA HIS A 285 23.95 15.45 -13.51
C HIS A 285 22.44 15.20 -13.37
N VAL A 286 21.98 14.95 -12.15
CA VAL A 286 20.58 14.63 -11.88
C VAL A 286 19.88 15.76 -11.13
N VAL A 287 18.62 16.04 -11.48
CA VAL A 287 17.70 16.87 -10.68
C VAL A 287 16.88 15.96 -9.78
N VAL A 288 16.79 16.27 -8.49
CA VAL A 288 16.01 15.50 -7.53
C VAL A 288 14.91 16.38 -6.94
N ALA A 289 13.66 16.10 -7.26
CA ALA A 289 12.52 16.84 -6.76
C ALA A 289 12.03 16.22 -5.45
N VAL A 290 12.17 16.92 -4.32
CA VAL A 290 11.69 16.46 -3.02
C VAL A 290 10.59 17.38 -2.54
N GLY A 291 9.33 16.94 -2.59
CA GLY A 291 8.21 17.76 -2.14
C GLY A 291 6.85 17.34 -2.69
N GLY A 292 5.88 18.24 -2.58
CA GLY A 292 4.53 18.06 -3.15
C GLY A 292 4.48 18.31 -4.67
N GLY A 293 3.27 18.39 -5.21
CA GLY A 293 3.03 18.50 -6.65
C GLY A 293 3.72 19.70 -7.30
N VAL A 294 3.68 20.88 -6.66
CA VAL A 294 4.35 22.09 -7.16
C VAL A 294 5.86 21.91 -7.33
N VAL A 295 6.52 21.30 -6.34
CA VAL A 295 7.97 21.04 -6.43
C VAL A 295 8.25 20.04 -7.55
N GLY A 296 7.49 18.94 -7.60
CA GLY A 296 7.60 17.92 -8.64
C GLY A 296 7.44 18.48 -10.05
N ASP A 297 6.43 19.34 -10.23
CA ASP A 297 6.11 19.98 -11.51
C ASP A 297 7.23 20.94 -11.96
N VAL A 298 7.63 21.87 -11.08
CA VAL A 298 8.63 22.90 -11.42
C VAL A 298 10.01 22.28 -11.62
N ALA A 299 10.42 21.35 -10.75
CA ALA A 299 11.70 20.65 -10.87
C ALA A 299 11.72 19.72 -12.09
N GLY A 300 10.61 19.01 -12.36
CA GLY A 300 10.44 18.18 -13.55
C GLY A 300 10.52 19.03 -14.83
N TYR A 301 9.85 20.17 -14.85
CA TYR A 301 9.91 21.10 -15.98
C TYR A 301 11.33 21.62 -16.17
N ALA A 302 11.98 22.09 -15.10
CA ALA A 302 13.36 22.55 -15.14
C ALA A 302 14.32 21.50 -15.68
N ALA A 303 14.19 20.24 -15.24
CA ALA A 303 15.01 19.13 -15.73
C ALA A 303 14.76 18.85 -17.22
N ALA A 304 13.51 18.90 -17.68
CA ALA A 304 13.16 18.63 -19.07
C ALA A 304 13.72 19.67 -20.05
N THR A 305 13.78 20.94 -19.65
CA THR A 305 14.14 22.06 -20.53
C THR A 305 15.58 22.54 -20.36
N TYR A 306 16.15 22.49 -19.16
CA TYR A 306 17.53 22.89 -18.92
C TYR A 306 18.51 21.93 -19.60
N LEU A 307 19.51 22.46 -20.30
CA LEU A 307 20.48 21.70 -21.10
C LEU A 307 19.85 20.67 -22.07
N ARG A 308 18.62 20.95 -22.53
CA ARG A 308 17.80 20.08 -23.39
C ARG A 308 17.52 18.71 -22.76
N GLY A 309 17.27 18.68 -21.47
CA GLY A 309 16.93 17.46 -20.73
C GLY A 309 18.07 16.96 -19.87
N MET A 310 17.79 16.86 -18.58
CA MET A 310 18.59 16.22 -17.55
C MET A 310 17.79 15.06 -16.92
N PRO A 311 18.46 14.00 -16.44
CA PRO A 311 17.82 13.00 -15.60
C PRO A 311 17.09 13.63 -14.40
N VAL A 312 15.89 13.12 -14.09
CA VAL A 312 15.09 13.58 -12.96
C VAL A 312 14.69 12.43 -12.05
N VAL A 313 14.70 12.67 -10.74
CA VAL A 313 14.23 11.74 -9.71
C VAL A 313 13.13 12.43 -8.91
N GLN A 314 11.95 11.83 -8.86
CA GLN A 314 10.80 12.33 -8.09
C GLN A 314 10.75 11.63 -6.73
N ALA A 315 10.82 12.41 -5.64
CA ALA A 315 10.69 11.97 -4.26
C ALA A 315 9.48 12.69 -3.60
N PRO A 316 8.24 12.28 -3.95
CA PRO A 316 7.02 12.96 -3.54
C PRO A 316 6.77 12.85 -2.04
N THR A 317 6.33 13.95 -1.41
CA THR A 317 6.01 14.00 0.03
C THR A 317 4.51 14.13 0.30
N THR A 318 3.67 14.21 -0.74
CA THR A 318 2.21 14.26 -0.63
C THR A 318 1.57 13.19 -1.49
N LEU A 319 0.40 12.69 -1.07
CA LEU A 319 -0.32 11.63 -1.79
C LEU A 319 -0.68 12.04 -3.23
N VAL A 320 -1.09 13.30 -3.42
CA VAL A 320 -1.40 13.83 -4.75
C VAL A 320 -0.16 13.83 -5.65
N ALA A 321 1.01 14.21 -5.12
CA ALA A 321 2.26 14.21 -5.88
C ALA A 321 2.74 12.79 -6.23
N MET A 322 2.47 11.80 -5.36
CA MET A 322 2.78 10.39 -5.62
C MET A 322 2.06 9.87 -6.87
N MET A 323 0.82 10.30 -7.11
CA MET A 323 0.06 9.88 -8.29
C MET A 323 0.37 10.74 -9.51
N ASP A 324 0.37 12.07 -9.35
CA ASP A 324 0.28 12.98 -10.50
C ASP A 324 1.65 13.31 -11.11
N ALA A 325 2.57 13.85 -10.29
CA ALA A 325 3.89 14.29 -10.75
C ALA A 325 4.89 13.13 -10.83
N ALA A 326 4.88 12.22 -9.84
CA ALA A 326 5.89 11.18 -9.74
C ALA A 326 5.68 10.02 -10.73
N VAL A 327 4.43 9.55 -10.91
CA VAL A 327 4.11 8.46 -11.83
C VAL A 327 3.63 8.98 -13.18
N GLY A 328 2.78 10.01 -13.20
CA GLY A 328 2.26 10.59 -14.45
C GLY A 328 3.28 11.40 -15.26
N GLY A 329 4.46 11.68 -14.68
CA GLY A 329 5.51 12.46 -15.34
C GLY A 329 5.12 13.91 -15.62
N LYS A 330 4.12 14.45 -14.90
CA LYS A 330 3.67 15.82 -15.08
C LYS A 330 4.77 16.81 -14.69
N ALA A 331 4.97 17.78 -15.57
CA ALA A 331 5.96 18.81 -15.46
C ALA A 331 5.36 20.08 -16.07
N ALA A 332 5.08 21.08 -15.23
CA ALA A 332 4.39 22.30 -15.66
C ALA A 332 4.78 23.51 -14.82
N VAL A 333 4.70 24.68 -15.44
CA VAL A 333 4.81 25.99 -14.80
C VAL A 333 3.63 26.84 -15.28
N ASP A 334 2.98 27.56 -14.37
CA ASP A 334 1.81 28.36 -14.70
C ASP A 334 2.22 29.73 -15.24
N LEU A 335 1.36 30.27 -16.10
CA LEU A 335 1.46 31.64 -16.60
C LEU A 335 0.59 32.57 -15.75
N PRO A 336 0.88 33.88 -15.73
CA PRO A 336 0.00 34.87 -15.12
C PRO A 336 -1.44 34.83 -15.65
N GLN A 337 -1.63 34.40 -16.90
CA GLN A 337 -2.93 34.31 -17.57
C GLN A 337 -3.73 33.05 -17.21
N GLY A 338 -3.13 32.07 -16.54
CA GLY A 338 -3.80 30.83 -16.15
C GLY A 338 -2.87 29.64 -16.02
N LYS A 339 -3.43 28.55 -15.48
CA LYS A 339 -2.72 27.29 -15.31
C LYS A 339 -2.43 26.63 -16.65
N ILE A 340 -1.22 26.11 -16.79
CA ILE A 340 -0.87 25.25 -17.92
C ILE A 340 -1.02 23.81 -17.42
N LEU A 341 -2.01 23.10 -17.96
CA LEU A 341 -2.34 21.72 -17.61
C LEU A 341 -1.29 20.72 -18.12
#